data_AF-A0A960WKP0-F1
#
_entry.id   AF-A0A960WKP0-F1
#
_cell.length_a   1.000
_cell.length_b   1.000
_cell.length_c   1.000
_cell.angle_alpha   90.00
_cell.angle_beta   90.00
_cell.angle_gamma   90.00
#
_symmetry.space_group_name_H-M   'P 1'
#
loop_
_entity.id
_entity.type
_entity.pdbx_description
1 polymer ?
#
loop_
_entity_poly.entity_id
_entity_poly.type
_entity_poly.pdbx_seq_one_letter_code
_entity_poly.pdbx_strand_id
1 'polypeptide(L)'
;MIPPARGVGTDLPEFIRLPKPGARCRYTGLARSAVNDLILGVAPPVKSVVVARKGASRGIRLVHLGSLLGHLNGLMRQQENGNGGGR
;
A
#
# COMPACT_ATOMS: atom_id res chain seq x y z
N MET A 1 14.41 35.71 -1.41
CA MET A 1 13.68 34.93 -2.43
C MET A 1 13.16 33.67 -1.76
N ILE A 2 11.89 33.65 -1.34
CA ILE A 2 11.26 32.50 -0.67
C ILE A 2 10.62 31.66 -1.79
N PRO A 3 10.92 30.35 -1.92
CA PRO A 3 10.27 29.52 -2.92
C PRO A 3 8.77 29.35 -2.60
N PRO A 4 7.88 29.31 -3.59
CA PRO A 4 6.46 29.08 -3.34
C PRO A 4 6.25 27.69 -2.73
N ALA A 5 5.41 27.62 -1.70
CA ALA A 5 4.98 26.37 -1.09
C ALA A 5 4.38 25.46 -2.19
N ARG A 6 4.93 24.25 -2.33
CA ARG A 6 4.39 23.23 -3.25
C ARG A 6 2.92 23.00 -2.90
N GLY A 7 2.04 23.23 -3.86
CA GLY A 7 0.62 22.92 -3.72
C GLY A 7 0.44 21.48 -3.24
N VAL A 8 -0.25 21.32 -2.13
CA VAL A 8 -0.70 20.01 -1.64
C VAL A 8 -1.90 19.64 -2.49
N GLY A 9 -1.67 18.87 -3.55
CA GLY A 9 -2.76 18.23 -4.27
C GLY A 9 -3.53 17.35 -3.28
N THR A 10 -4.84 17.55 -3.18
CA THR A 10 -5.75 16.79 -2.31
C THR A 10 -6.07 15.39 -2.85
N ASP A 11 -5.51 15.03 -4.00
CA ASP A 11 -5.76 13.76 -4.68
C ASP A 11 -4.79 12.68 -4.19
N LEU A 12 -5.33 11.54 -3.73
CA LEU A 12 -4.53 10.39 -3.33
C LEU A 12 -3.95 9.73 -4.59
N PRO A 13 -2.66 9.38 -4.61
CA PRO A 13 -2.08 8.73 -5.78
C PRO A 13 -2.67 7.34 -5.98
N GLU A 14 -2.92 6.96 -7.23
CA GLU A 14 -3.40 5.62 -7.58
C GLU A 14 -2.37 4.54 -7.21
N PHE A 15 -1.08 4.83 -7.43
CA PHE A 15 0.02 3.92 -7.13
C PHE A 15 1.01 4.53 -6.15
N ILE A 16 1.45 3.72 -5.19
CA ILE A 16 2.49 4.06 -4.23
C ILE A 16 3.66 3.10 -4.37
N ARG A 17 4.88 3.57 -4.12
CA ARG A 17 6.04 2.67 -4.09
C ARG A 17 5.96 1.78 -2.85
N LEU A 18 6.37 0.52 -3.00
CA LEU A 18 6.61 -0.34 -1.83
C LEU A 18 7.60 0.37 -0.88
N PRO A 19 7.35 0.40 0.45
CA PRO A 19 8.27 1.03 1.38
C PRO A 19 9.68 0.43 1.27
N LYS A 20 10.70 1.26 1.52
CA LYS A 20 12.09 0.81 1.61
C LYS A 20 12.24 -0.19 2.77
N PRO A 21 13.27 -1.07 2.76
CA PRO A 21 13.60 -1.88 3.92
C PRO A 21 13.68 -1.02 5.18
N GLY A 22 13.03 -1.45 6.28
CA GLY A 22 12.97 -0.70 7.54
C GLY A 22 12.00 0.51 7.54
N ALA A 23 11.38 0.86 6.42
CA ALA A 23 10.43 1.97 6.35
C ALA A 23 8.96 1.49 6.42
N ARG A 24 8.08 2.43 6.80
CA ARG A 24 6.63 2.25 6.82
C ARG A 24 5.97 2.94 5.63
N CYS A 25 4.80 2.44 5.23
CA CYS A 25 3.93 3.07 4.25
C CYS A 25 3.45 4.42 4.79
N ARG A 26 3.60 5.49 4.00
CA ARG A 26 3.16 6.85 4.38
C ARG A 26 1.64 6.97 4.54
N TYR A 27 0.88 6.16 3.82
CA TYR A 27 -0.60 6.26 3.77
C TYR A 27 -1.29 5.38 4.80
N THR A 28 -0.73 4.21 5.10
CA THR A 28 -1.36 3.22 5.99
C THR A 28 -0.56 2.94 7.27
N GLY A 29 0.67 3.44 7.37
CA GLY A 29 1.56 3.15 8.51
C GLY A 29 2.13 1.72 8.53
N LEU A 30 1.69 0.83 7.63
CA LEU A 30 2.13 -0.57 7.59
C LEU A 30 3.64 -0.69 7.31
N ALA A 31 4.30 -1.61 8.02
CA ALA A 31 5.69 -1.96 7.74
C ALA A 31 5.83 -2.62 6.36
N ARG A 32 7.02 -2.53 5.76
CA ARG A 32 7.30 -3.16 4.46
C ARG A 32 6.95 -4.65 4.42
N SER A 33 7.27 -5.42 5.47
CA SER A 33 6.96 -6.85 5.54
C SER A 33 5.46 -7.10 5.40
N ALA A 34 4.65 -6.41 6.21
CA ALA A 34 3.19 -6.51 6.14
C ALA A 34 2.65 -6.13 4.75
N VAL A 35 3.17 -5.07 4.12
CA VAL A 35 2.75 -4.71 2.75
C VAL A 35 3.16 -5.79 1.75
N ASN A 36 4.33 -6.42 1.92
CA ASN A 36 4.78 -7.53 1.09
C ASN A 36 3.85 -8.73 1.18
N ASP A 37 3.43 -9.10 2.39
CA ASP A 37 2.53 -10.24 2.63
C ASP A 37 1.18 -10.06 1.94
N LEU A 38 0.74 -8.81 1.77
CA LEU A 38 -0.52 -8.48 1.09
C LEU A 38 -0.43 -8.45 -0.44
N ILE A 39 0.76 -8.30 -1.01
CA ILE A 39 0.94 -8.09 -2.46
C ILE A 39 1.71 -9.21 -3.17
N LEU A 40 2.26 -10.16 -2.42
CA LEU A 40 2.98 -11.33 -2.91
C LEU A 40 2.15 -12.60 -2.69
N GLY A 41 2.39 -13.65 -3.48
CA GLY A 41 1.69 -14.93 -3.39
C GLY A 41 0.91 -15.28 -4.68
N VAL A 42 0.17 -16.40 -4.65
CA VAL A 42 -0.57 -16.93 -5.81
C VAL A 42 -1.86 -16.14 -6.06
N ALA A 43 -2.50 -15.63 -5.00
CA ALA A 43 -3.71 -14.82 -5.07
C ALA A 43 -3.62 -13.67 -4.05
N PRO A 44 -2.74 -12.69 -4.28
CA PRO A 44 -2.53 -11.61 -3.32
C PRO A 44 -3.81 -10.77 -3.17
N PRO A 45 -4.23 -10.42 -1.94
CA PRO A 45 -5.41 -9.62 -1.71
C PRO A 45 -5.26 -8.16 -2.18
N VAL A 46 -4.03 -7.69 -2.41
CA VAL A 46 -3.73 -6.33 -2.86
C VAL A 46 -2.98 -6.33 -4.18
N LYS A 47 -3.48 -5.56 -5.15
CA LYS A 47 -2.88 -5.43 -6.48
C LYS A 47 -1.51 -4.74 -6.43
N SER A 48 -0.53 -5.30 -7.14
CA SER A 48 0.79 -4.69 -7.34
C SER A 48 1.33 -4.94 -8.75
N VAL A 49 2.22 -4.05 -9.20
CA VAL A 49 2.90 -4.16 -10.49
C VAL A 49 4.39 -3.90 -10.32
N VAL A 50 5.21 -4.59 -11.11
CA VAL A 50 6.66 -4.37 -11.16
C VAL A 50 6.99 -3.60 -12.43
N VAL A 51 7.51 -2.39 -12.27
CA VAL A 51 8.00 -1.57 -13.37
C VAL A 51 9.50 -1.80 -13.50
N ALA A 52 9.91 -2.44 -14.59
CA ALA A 52 11.32 -2.69 -14.91
C ALA A 52 11.64 -2.17 -16.31
N ARG A 53 12.84 -1.61 -16.49
CA ARG A 53 13.38 -1.29 -17.83
C ARG A 53 13.93 -2.55 -18.48
N LYS A 54 13.91 -2.60 -19.81
CA LYS A 54 14.55 -3.68 -20.57
C LYS A 54 16.04 -3.76 -20.18
N GLY A 55 16.49 -4.94 -19.73
CA GLY A 55 17.86 -5.17 -19.25
C GLY A 55 18.12 -4.85 -17.78
N ALA A 56 17.14 -4.37 -17.00
CA ALA A 56 17.33 -4.13 -15.57
C ALA A 56 17.27 -5.43 -14.76
N SER A 57 18.25 -5.62 -13.86
CA SER A 57 18.29 -6.78 -12.95
C SER A 57 17.23 -6.73 -11.84
N ARG A 58 16.69 -5.54 -11.52
CA ARG A 58 15.63 -5.34 -10.52
C ARG A 58 14.64 -4.27 -10.97
N GLY A 59 13.35 -4.58 -10.82
CA GLY A 59 12.25 -3.64 -11.04
C GLY A 59 11.81 -2.92 -9.77
N ILE A 60 11.07 -1.82 -9.94
CA ILE A 60 10.42 -1.09 -8.85
C ILE A 60 9.01 -1.66 -8.67
N ARG A 61 8.69 -2.14 -7.47
CA ARG A 61 7.34 -2.59 -7.14
C ARG A 61 6.48 -1.40 -6.73
N LEU A 62 5.37 -1.23 -7.46
CA LEU A 62 4.29 -0.29 -7.16
C LEU A 62 3.09 -1.07 -6.60
N VAL A 63 2.46 -0.50 -5.59
CA VAL A 63 1.28 -1.02 -4.91
C VAL A 63 0.11 -0.11 -5.30
N HIS A 64 -1.01 -0.70 -5.71
CA HIS A 64 -2.21 0.06 -6.02
C HIS A 64 -2.91 0.48 -4.71
N LEU A 65 -2.94 1.78 -4.40
CA LEU A 65 -3.40 2.29 -3.11
C LEU A 65 -4.87 2.00 -2.84
N GLY A 66 -5.76 2.15 -3.84
CA GLY A 66 -7.18 1.87 -3.68
C GLY A 66 -7.48 0.42 -3.25
N SER A 67 -6.89 -0.56 -3.94
CA SER A 67 -6.91 -1.98 -3.56
C SER A 67 -6.39 -2.24 -2.14
N LEU A 68 -5.33 -1.55 -1.70
CA LEU A 68 -4.80 -1.69 -0.34
C LEU A 68 -5.81 -1.18 0.70
N LEU A 69 -6.34 0.03 0.51
CA LEU A 69 -7.34 0.61 1.40
C LEU A 69 -8.63 -0.22 1.41
N GLY A 70 -9.06 -0.70 0.24
CA GLY A 70 -10.21 -1.59 0.11
C GLY A 70 -10.07 -2.89 0.90
N HIS A 71 -8.88 -3.50 0.89
CA HIS A 71 -8.58 -4.68 1.70
C HIS A 71 -8.65 -4.36 3.20
N LEU A 72 -8.05 -3.26 3.65
CA LEU A 72 -8.08 -2.84 5.06
C LEU A 72 -9.51 -2.55 5.53
N ASN A 73 -10.33 -1.88 4.71
CA ASN A 73 -11.74 -1.65 5.00
C ASN A 73 -12.54 -2.96 5.07
N GLY A 74 -12.16 -3.97 4.27
CA GLY A 74 -12.71 -5.32 4.36
C GLY A 74 -12.39 -6.00 5.69
N LEU A 75 -11.13 -5.93 6.13
CA LEU A 75 -10.70 -6.46 7.43
C LEU A 75 -11.43 -5.78 8.59
N MET A 76 -11.59 -4.45 8.53
CA MET A 76 -12.33 -3.69 9.54
C MET A 76 -13.77 -4.22 9.68
N ARG A 77 -14.48 -4.39 8.57
CA ARG A 77 -15.85 -4.96 8.58
C ARG A 77 -15.90 -6.38 9.13
N GLN A 78 -14.90 -7.21 8.83
CA GLN A 78 -14.83 -8.57 9.37
C GLN A 78 -14.63 -8.58 10.89
N GLN A 79 -13.82 -7.66 11.41
CA GLN A 79 -13.59 -7.51 12.86
C GLN A 79 -14.85 -7.02 13.59
N GLU A 80 -15.58 -6.06 13.02
CA GLU A 80 -16.87 -5.61 13.58
C GLU A 80 -17.87 -6.76 13.69
N ASN A 81 -17.97 -7.59 12.64
CA ASN A 81 -18.86 -8.75 12.64
C ASN A 81 -18.39 -9.87 13.58
N GLY A 82 -17.08 -10.01 13.79
CA GLY A 82 -16.48 -11.03 14.67
C GLY A 82 -16.47 -10.66 16.15
N ASN A 83 -16.65 -9.40 16.51
CA ASN A 83 -16.59 -8.91 17.89
C ASN A 83 -17.97 -8.92 18.60
N GLY A 84 -19.00 -9.50 17.98
CA GLY A 84 -20.33 -9.71 18.56
C GLY A 84 -20.46 -10.94 19.47
N GLY A 85 -19.38 -11.71 19.69
CA GLY A 85 -19.37 -12.88 20.57
C GLY A 85 -18.32 -12.73 21.67
N GLY A 86 -18.72 -12.22 22.84
CA GLY A 86 -17.81 -12.10 23.98
C GLY A 86 -18.37 -11.34 25.17
N ARG A 87 -19.41 -11.89 25.81
CA ARG A 87 -19.63 -11.78 27.25
C ARG A 87 -19.72 -13.20 27.79
#